data_AF-A0A2I0GK00-F1
#
_entry.id   AF-A0A2I0GK00-F1
#
_cell.length_a   1.000
_cell.length_b   1.000
_cell.length_c   1.000
_cell.angle_alpha   90.00
_cell.angle_beta   90.00
_cell.angle_gamma   90.00
#
_symmetry.space_group_name_H-M   'P 1'
#
loop_
_entity.id
_entity.type
_entity.pdbx_description
1 polymer ?
#
loop_
_entity_poly.entity_id
_entity_poly.type
_entity_poly.pdbx_seq_one_letter_code
_entity_poly.pdbx_strand_id
1 'polypeptide(L)'
;ENSVSKRREAHSSSKFTDEVVSATSFSQQLSEQIILAKAYVVIAKEHNDLHLAWELSSKIRSSQLLLSKAAMRGEIISLAEAESLMKSLSSLFLKAQDLHYDIATTIVTMKSHMQALEQRASSSTVQSIVSGRLVAESVPRSLHCLNLKLIADWLKDPPLKRIKNGRQSSNSARLVDNSLHHFCLFSDNVLAASVVVNSTVSNSNSPKDLVFHIVTDSINYGAMLSWFNGNNFSGSTIEVRNVRELSWVNASFSPVVGPGDVKDELPKLQDPKDTSLLNHLRFYTAEIYPELEKVVFLDDDVVVQKDLSLLFSLDLHGN
;
A
#
# COMPACT_ATOMS: atom_id res chain seq x y z
N GLU A 1 85.10 -21.28 -26.19
CA GLU A 1 84.63 -21.76 -27.50
C GLU A 1 83.46 -22.69 -27.32
N ASN A 2 82.37 -22.35 -28.02
CA ASN A 2 81.24 -23.16 -28.47
C ASN A 2 81.05 -24.58 -27.92
N SER A 3 80.02 -24.75 -27.10
CA SER A 3 78.92 -25.72 -27.29
C SER A 3 78.24 -25.97 -25.95
N VAL A 4 77.04 -25.44 -25.70
CA VAL A 4 75.91 -25.99 -24.89
C VAL A 4 74.83 -24.90 -24.82
N SER A 5 74.24 -24.50 -25.96
CA SER A 5 73.08 -23.59 -25.95
C SER A 5 72.17 -23.80 -27.17
N LYS A 6 71.76 -25.04 -27.43
CA LYS A 6 70.75 -25.35 -28.46
C LYS A 6 69.86 -26.57 -28.17
N ARG A 7 69.75 -27.00 -26.90
CA ARG A 7 68.95 -28.19 -26.52
C ARG A 7 67.87 -27.94 -25.45
N ARG A 8 67.61 -26.70 -25.05
CA ARG A 8 66.55 -26.36 -24.07
C ARG A 8 65.35 -25.59 -24.63
N GLU A 9 65.41 -25.06 -25.85
CA GLU A 9 64.27 -24.32 -26.42
C GLU A 9 63.27 -25.21 -27.18
N ALA A 10 63.67 -26.39 -27.66
CA ALA A 10 62.75 -27.30 -28.37
C ALA A 10 61.78 -28.09 -27.45
N HIS A 11 61.94 -27.99 -26.12
CA HIS A 11 61.09 -28.71 -25.15
C HIS A 11 60.09 -27.79 -24.43
N SER A 12 60.15 -26.48 -24.65
CA SER A 12 59.17 -25.52 -24.10
C SER A 12 58.10 -25.12 -25.12
N SER A 13 58.41 -25.16 -26.42
CA SER A 13 57.42 -24.92 -27.47
C SER A 13 56.39 -26.05 -27.61
N SER A 14 56.78 -27.29 -27.30
CA SER A 14 55.87 -28.45 -27.28
C SER A 14 54.92 -28.45 -26.08
N LYS A 15 55.29 -27.83 -24.96
CA LYS A 15 54.38 -27.70 -23.80
C LYS A 15 53.38 -26.56 -23.97
N PHE A 16 53.76 -25.49 -24.66
CA PHE A 16 52.89 -24.35 -24.93
C PHE A 16 51.79 -24.68 -25.96
N THR A 17 52.08 -25.54 -26.95
CA THR A 17 51.07 -26.03 -27.89
C THR A 17 50.10 -27.02 -27.26
N ASP A 18 50.53 -27.80 -26.27
CA ASP A 18 49.63 -28.68 -25.50
C ASP A 18 48.81 -27.91 -24.44
N GLU A 19 49.33 -26.81 -23.89
CA GLU A 19 48.58 -25.91 -22.99
C GLU A 19 47.51 -25.07 -23.70
N VAL A 20 47.68 -24.76 -25.00
CA VAL A 20 46.64 -24.07 -25.77
C VAL A 20 45.52 -25.04 -26.20
N VAL A 21 45.80 -26.35 -26.33
CA VAL A 21 44.76 -27.39 -26.51
C VAL A 21 44.03 -27.69 -25.19
N SER A 22 44.63 -27.38 -24.04
CA SER A 22 44.00 -27.44 -22.70
C SER A 22 42.91 -26.37 -22.46
N ALA A 23 42.67 -25.45 -23.40
CA ALA A 23 41.73 -24.34 -23.21
C ALA A 23 40.23 -24.71 -23.33
N THR A 24 39.87 -25.96 -23.64
CA THR A 24 38.52 -26.49 -23.38
C THR A 24 38.57 -27.99 -23.06
N SER A 25 38.47 -28.37 -21.78
CA SER A 25 38.30 -29.80 -21.44
C SER A 25 36.99 -30.32 -22.06
N PHE A 26 36.93 -31.58 -22.50
CA PHE A 26 35.68 -32.19 -22.97
C PHE A 26 34.57 -32.09 -21.92
N SER A 27 34.93 -32.06 -20.63
CA SER A 27 34.01 -31.79 -19.53
C SER A 27 33.35 -30.41 -19.64
N GLN A 28 34.12 -29.37 -19.95
CA GLN A 28 33.61 -28.01 -20.14
C GLN A 28 32.70 -27.94 -21.38
N GLN A 29 33.15 -28.48 -22.52
CA GLN A 29 32.35 -28.48 -23.76
C GLN A 29 31.02 -29.22 -23.57
N LEU A 30 31.04 -30.38 -22.90
CA LEU A 30 29.84 -31.15 -22.62
C LEU A 30 28.90 -30.41 -21.65
N SER A 31 29.46 -29.69 -20.66
CA SER A 31 28.69 -28.83 -19.76
C SER A 31 27.99 -27.68 -20.50
N GLU A 32 28.70 -27.00 -21.41
CA GLU A 32 28.14 -25.94 -22.25
C GLU A 32 27.03 -26.47 -23.16
N GLN A 33 27.23 -27.63 -23.81
CA GLN A 33 26.19 -28.28 -24.62
C GLN A 33 24.98 -28.70 -23.79
N ILE A 34 25.15 -29.12 -22.54
CA ILE A 34 24.02 -29.42 -21.64
C ILE A 34 23.19 -28.17 -21.37
N ILE A 35 23.83 -27.01 -21.16
CA ILE A 35 23.11 -25.74 -20.95
C ILE A 35 22.26 -25.40 -22.18
N LEU A 36 22.87 -25.48 -23.37
CA LEU A 36 22.17 -25.24 -24.62
C LEU A 36 21.01 -26.22 -24.84
N ALA A 37 21.23 -27.51 -24.58
CA ALA A 37 20.20 -28.54 -24.69
C ALA A 37 19.01 -28.27 -23.75
N LYS A 38 19.26 -27.80 -22.53
CA LYS A 38 18.19 -27.43 -21.59
C LYS A 38 17.34 -26.28 -22.12
N ALA A 39 17.94 -25.27 -22.76
CA ALA A 39 17.19 -24.19 -23.40
C ALA A 39 16.29 -24.73 -24.52
N TYR A 40 16.81 -25.58 -25.40
CA TYR A 40 16.02 -26.22 -26.45
C TYR A 40 14.90 -27.12 -25.93
N VAL A 41 15.08 -27.80 -24.78
CA VAL A 41 14.00 -28.57 -24.14
C VAL A 41 12.82 -27.67 -23.75
N VAL A 42 13.09 -26.47 -23.20
CA VAL A 42 12.05 -25.52 -22.83
C VAL A 42 11.30 -25.04 -24.09
N ILE A 43 12.03 -24.68 -25.14
CA ILE A 43 11.45 -24.22 -26.41
C ILE A 43 10.61 -25.33 -27.06
N ALA A 44 11.15 -26.55 -27.15
CA ALA A 44 10.43 -27.69 -27.72
C ALA A 44 9.10 -27.95 -26.99
N LYS A 45 9.07 -27.81 -25.65
CA LYS A 45 7.83 -27.94 -24.87
C LYS A 45 6.84 -26.81 -25.13
N GLU A 46 7.30 -25.57 -25.23
CA GLU A 46 6.44 -24.41 -25.57
C GLU A 46 5.77 -24.61 -26.93
N HIS A 47 6.50 -25.18 -27.90
CA HIS A 47 5.98 -25.52 -29.23
C HIS A 47 5.29 -26.89 -29.30
N ASN A 48 5.07 -27.56 -28.17
CA ASN A 48 4.42 -28.87 -28.06
C ASN A 48 5.15 -30.03 -28.80
N ASP A 49 6.44 -29.87 -29.13
CA ASP A 49 7.32 -30.96 -29.60
C ASP A 49 7.89 -31.73 -28.40
N LEU A 50 7.04 -32.59 -27.85
CA LEU A 50 7.40 -33.44 -26.71
C LEU A 50 8.45 -34.50 -27.08
N HIS A 51 8.57 -34.84 -28.37
CA HIS A 51 9.50 -35.87 -28.83
C HIS A 51 10.94 -35.33 -28.81
N LEU A 52 11.19 -34.17 -29.43
CA LEU A 52 12.51 -33.54 -29.38
C LEU A 52 12.91 -33.18 -27.94
N ALA A 53 11.96 -32.69 -27.14
CA ALA A 53 12.18 -32.41 -25.73
C ALA A 53 12.64 -33.66 -24.95
N TRP A 54 12.06 -34.84 -25.26
CA TRP A 54 12.45 -36.10 -24.67
C TRP A 54 13.84 -36.56 -25.14
N GLU A 55 14.13 -36.48 -26.44
CA GLU A 55 15.44 -36.86 -27.02
C GLU A 55 16.58 -36.04 -26.39
N LEU A 56 16.42 -34.71 -26.34
CA LEU A 56 17.36 -33.81 -25.69
C LEU A 56 17.52 -34.12 -24.19
N SER A 57 16.41 -34.36 -23.48
CA SER A 57 16.43 -34.71 -22.05
C SER A 57 17.19 -36.02 -21.77
N SER A 58 17.04 -37.02 -22.64
CA SER A 58 17.77 -38.29 -22.55
C SER A 58 19.27 -38.10 -22.71
N LYS A 59 19.69 -37.27 -23.68
CA LYS A 59 21.10 -36.96 -23.91
C LYS A 59 21.69 -36.10 -22.80
N ILE A 60 20.95 -35.14 -22.26
CA ILE A 60 21.35 -34.38 -21.06
C ILE A 60 21.68 -35.33 -19.90
N ARG A 61 20.80 -36.29 -19.57
CA ARG A 61 21.04 -37.24 -18.48
C ARG A 61 22.28 -38.10 -18.71
N SER A 62 22.47 -38.56 -19.94
CA SER A 62 23.64 -39.38 -20.32
C SER A 62 24.94 -38.60 -20.18
N SER A 63 24.95 -37.34 -20.62
CA SER A 63 26.09 -36.43 -20.49
C SER A 63 26.39 -36.05 -19.04
N GLN A 64 25.36 -35.81 -18.22
CA GLN A 64 25.53 -35.57 -16.78
C GLN A 64 26.07 -36.79 -16.04
N LEU A 65 25.65 -37.99 -16.41
CA LEU A 65 26.19 -39.23 -15.84
C LEU A 65 27.68 -39.39 -16.16
N LEU A 66 28.11 -39.07 -17.39
CA LEU A 66 29.51 -39.12 -17.77
C LEU A 66 30.36 -38.11 -16.98
N LEU A 67 29.89 -36.85 -16.87
CA LEU A 67 30.54 -35.83 -16.06
C LEU A 67 30.67 -36.25 -14.59
N SER A 68 29.61 -36.84 -14.02
CA SER A 68 29.62 -37.34 -12.64
C SER A 68 30.62 -38.48 -12.44
N LYS A 69 30.69 -39.45 -13.37
CA LYS A 69 31.66 -40.56 -13.31
C LYS A 69 33.10 -40.07 -13.40
N ALA A 70 33.39 -39.11 -14.29
CA ALA A 70 34.72 -38.52 -14.41
C ALA A 70 35.12 -37.78 -13.13
N ALA A 71 34.21 -36.99 -12.55
CA ALA A 71 34.43 -36.30 -11.28
C ALA A 71 34.69 -37.27 -10.11
N MET A 72 33.97 -38.39 -10.03
CA MET A 72 34.17 -39.41 -9.00
C MET A 72 35.51 -40.15 -9.14
N ARG A 73 36.03 -40.32 -10.36
CA ARG A 73 37.32 -40.97 -10.63
C ARG A 73 38.51 -40.03 -10.50
N GLY A 74 38.29 -38.72 -10.57
CA GLY A 74 39.37 -37.73 -10.67
C GLY A 74 40.10 -37.77 -12.02
N GLU A 75 39.45 -38.30 -13.06
CA GLU A 75 40.03 -38.51 -14.39
C GLU A 75 39.46 -37.51 -15.41
N ILE A 76 40.26 -37.18 -16.42
CA ILE A 76 39.83 -36.35 -17.56
C ILE A 76 38.97 -37.21 -18.49
N ILE A 77 37.86 -36.66 -19.00
CA ILE A 77 37.02 -37.33 -20.00
C ILE A 77 37.82 -37.53 -21.30
N SER A 78 37.87 -38.77 -21.78
CA SER A 78 38.55 -39.08 -23.05
C SER A 78 37.68 -38.70 -24.26
N LEU A 79 38.33 -38.43 -25.40
CA LEU A 79 37.64 -38.14 -26.67
C LEU A 79 36.65 -39.26 -27.03
N ALA A 80 37.05 -40.53 -26.87
CA ALA A 80 36.21 -41.68 -27.18
C ALA A 80 34.91 -41.74 -26.35
N GLU A 81 34.95 -41.28 -25.10
CA GLU A 81 33.77 -41.24 -24.23
C GLU A 81 32.85 -40.05 -24.56
N ALA A 82 33.42 -38.90 -24.94
CA ALA A 82 32.66 -37.69 -25.24
C ALA A 82 32.08 -37.64 -26.66
N GLU A 83 32.81 -38.18 -27.66
CA GLU A 83 32.52 -38.00 -29.09
C GLU A 83 31.10 -38.45 -29.47
N SER A 84 30.67 -39.61 -28.98
CA SER A 84 29.33 -40.15 -29.27
C SER A 84 28.21 -39.24 -28.74
N LEU A 85 28.37 -38.70 -27.53
CA LEU A 85 27.39 -37.81 -26.90
C LEU A 85 27.37 -36.45 -27.56
N MET A 86 28.54 -35.88 -27.84
CA MET A 86 28.66 -34.59 -28.51
C MET A 86 28.07 -34.63 -29.92
N LYS A 87 28.38 -35.66 -30.72
CA LYS A 87 27.82 -35.83 -32.06
C LYS A 87 26.30 -35.98 -32.03
N SER A 88 25.78 -36.73 -31.05
CA SER A 88 24.34 -36.88 -30.86
C SER A 88 23.64 -35.58 -30.45
N LEU A 89 24.24 -34.79 -29.56
CA LEU A 89 23.72 -33.48 -29.15
C LEU A 89 23.77 -32.47 -30.30
N SER A 90 24.88 -32.40 -31.04
CA SER A 90 25.01 -31.56 -32.23
C SER A 90 23.94 -31.86 -33.27
N SER A 91 23.63 -33.13 -33.51
CA SER A 91 22.54 -33.52 -34.43
C SER A 91 21.17 -33.03 -33.96
N LEU A 92 20.90 -33.05 -32.66
CA LEU A 92 19.64 -32.54 -32.09
C LEU A 92 19.57 -31.02 -32.13
N PHE A 93 20.70 -30.32 -31.97
CA PHE A 93 20.75 -28.86 -32.11
C PHE A 93 20.48 -28.41 -33.55
N LEU A 94 21.02 -29.11 -34.54
CA LEU A 94 20.70 -28.85 -35.94
C LEU A 94 19.21 -29.06 -36.22
N LYS A 95 18.62 -30.16 -35.73
CA LYS A 95 17.17 -30.41 -35.84
C LYS A 95 16.34 -29.29 -35.18
N ALA A 96 16.75 -28.80 -34.01
CA ALA A 96 16.10 -27.66 -33.35
C ALA A 96 16.24 -26.36 -34.15
N GLN A 97 17.40 -26.14 -34.78
CA GLN A 97 17.66 -24.98 -35.63
C GLN A 97 16.84 -25.03 -36.94
N ASP A 98 16.71 -26.21 -37.56
CA ASP A 98 15.87 -26.45 -38.74
C ASP A 98 14.37 -26.19 -38.44
N LEU A 99 13.97 -26.45 -37.20
CA LEU A 99 12.63 -26.11 -36.69
C LEU A 99 12.50 -24.63 -36.28
N HIS A 100 13.51 -23.80 -36.55
CA HIS A 100 13.57 -22.38 -36.20
C HIS A 100 13.40 -22.07 -34.71
N TYR A 101 13.89 -22.96 -33.83
CA TYR A 101 13.92 -22.70 -32.39
C TYR A 101 15.02 -21.67 -32.09
N ASP A 102 14.67 -20.39 -32.17
CA ASP A 102 15.59 -19.28 -31.84
C ASP A 102 15.51 -18.93 -30.35
N ILE A 103 16.55 -19.36 -29.62
CA ILE A 103 16.70 -19.13 -28.18
C ILE A 103 16.70 -17.63 -27.84
N ALA A 104 17.32 -16.79 -28.66
CA ALA A 104 17.41 -15.36 -28.38
C ALA A 104 16.01 -14.71 -28.43
N THR A 105 15.25 -15.03 -29.48
CA THR A 105 13.86 -14.58 -29.62
C THR A 105 12.99 -15.12 -28.49
N THR A 106 13.10 -16.41 -28.13
CA THR A 106 12.31 -16.97 -27.02
C THR A 106 12.62 -16.32 -25.67
N ILE A 107 13.89 -16.00 -25.39
CA ILE A 107 14.26 -15.30 -24.15
C ILE A 107 13.63 -13.91 -24.11
N VAL A 108 13.68 -13.17 -25.22
CA VAL A 108 13.10 -11.82 -25.31
C VAL A 108 11.58 -11.86 -25.16
N THR A 109 10.89 -12.81 -25.80
CA THR A 109 9.43 -12.96 -25.67
C THR A 109 9.01 -13.42 -24.27
N MET A 110 9.74 -14.35 -23.66
CA MET A 110 9.44 -14.80 -22.31
C MET A 110 9.67 -13.69 -21.27
N LYS A 111 10.70 -12.85 -21.48
CA LYS A 111 10.92 -11.65 -20.66
C LYS A 111 9.77 -10.64 -20.81
N SER A 112 9.28 -10.39 -22.02
CA SER A 112 8.15 -9.47 -22.22
C SER A 112 6.86 -10.01 -21.60
N HIS A 113 6.61 -11.32 -21.70
CA HIS A 113 5.49 -11.98 -21.03
C HIS A 113 5.59 -11.86 -19.49
N MET A 114 6.79 -12.06 -18.92
CA MET A 114 7.02 -11.91 -17.48
C MET A 114 6.73 -10.48 -17.02
N GLN A 115 7.22 -9.48 -17.75
CA GLN A 115 6.93 -8.07 -17.44
C GLN A 115 5.43 -7.74 -17.56
N ALA A 116 4.76 -8.26 -18.58
CA ALA A 116 3.32 -8.08 -18.74
C ALA A 116 2.51 -8.74 -17.61
N LEU A 117 2.94 -9.93 -17.15
CA LEU A 117 2.34 -10.61 -16.00
C LEU A 117 2.57 -9.85 -14.69
N GLU A 118 3.78 -9.33 -14.49
CA GLU A 118 4.12 -8.51 -13.32
C GLU A 118 3.30 -7.22 -13.26
N GLN A 119 3.18 -6.50 -14.39
CA GLN A 119 2.33 -5.32 -14.50
C GLN A 119 0.85 -5.62 -14.24
N ARG A 120 0.37 -6.77 -14.71
CA ARG A 120 -1.02 -7.19 -14.45
C ARG A 120 -1.23 -7.52 -12.97
N ALA A 121 -0.27 -8.21 -12.34
CA ALA A 121 -0.34 -8.56 -10.93
C ALA A 121 -0.28 -7.29 -10.04
N SER A 122 0.59 -6.33 -10.36
CA SER A 122 0.67 -5.06 -9.64
C SER A 122 -0.62 -4.25 -9.79
N SER A 123 -1.17 -4.13 -11.01
CA SER A 123 -2.45 -3.46 -11.24
C SER A 123 -3.61 -4.11 -10.49
N SER A 124 -3.66 -5.45 -10.44
CA SER A 124 -4.69 -6.19 -9.69
C SER A 124 -4.55 -5.98 -8.18
N THR A 125 -3.32 -5.93 -7.68
CA THR A 125 -3.02 -5.63 -6.27
C THR A 125 -3.49 -4.22 -5.91
N VAL A 126 -3.18 -3.22 -6.75
CA VAL A 126 -3.65 -1.84 -6.56
C VAL A 126 -5.18 -1.77 -6.55
N GLN A 127 -5.85 -2.42 -7.50
CA GLN A 127 -7.33 -2.46 -7.53
C GLN A 127 -7.94 -3.13 -6.29
N SER A 128 -7.31 -4.21 -5.81
CA SER A 128 -7.76 -4.91 -4.60
C SER A 128 -7.65 -4.02 -3.36
N ILE A 129 -6.54 -3.29 -3.22
CA ILE A 129 -6.34 -2.33 -2.13
C ILE A 129 -7.37 -1.20 -2.21
N VAL A 130 -7.57 -0.61 -3.40
CA VAL A 130 -8.55 0.48 -3.60
C VAL A 130 -9.96 0.01 -3.29
N SER A 131 -10.33 -1.19 -3.73
CA SER A 131 -11.66 -1.75 -3.48
C SER A 131 -11.86 -2.10 -2.00
N GLY A 132 -10.85 -2.66 -1.34
CA GLY A 132 -10.86 -2.89 0.11
C GLY A 132 -11.09 -1.59 0.88
N ARG A 133 -10.43 -0.51 0.47
CA ARG A 133 -10.61 0.84 1.05
C ARG A 133 -12.03 1.38 0.84
N LEU A 134 -12.55 1.33 -0.39
CA LEU A 134 -13.92 1.79 -0.68
C LEU A 134 -14.97 1.06 0.16
N VAL A 135 -14.78 -0.24 0.39
CA VAL A 135 -15.68 -1.02 1.26
C VAL A 135 -15.54 -0.60 2.73
N ALA A 136 -14.31 -0.39 3.22
CA ALA A 136 -14.07 0.04 4.60
C ALA A 136 -14.66 1.44 4.90
N GLU A 137 -14.61 2.35 3.93
CA GLU A 137 -15.19 3.70 4.05
C GLU A 137 -16.70 3.74 3.74
N SER A 138 -17.27 2.68 3.18
CA SER A 138 -18.66 2.68 2.77
C SER A 138 -19.60 2.75 3.97
N VAL A 139 -20.48 3.75 3.95
CA VAL A 139 -21.54 3.89 4.95
C VAL A 139 -22.69 2.95 4.59
N PRO A 140 -23.21 2.12 5.52
CA PRO A 140 -24.40 1.31 5.29
C PRO A 140 -25.54 2.13 4.71
N ARG A 141 -26.29 1.59 3.74
CA ARG A 141 -27.36 2.33 3.03
C ARG A 141 -28.38 2.96 3.99
N SER A 142 -28.73 2.28 5.07
CA SER A 142 -29.64 2.80 6.11
C SER A 142 -29.12 4.08 6.75
N LEU A 143 -27.82 4.13 7.06
CA LEU A 143 -27.16 5.32 7.63
C LEU A 143 -27.05 6.45 6.61
N HIS A 144 -26.75 6.12 5.37
CA HIS A 144 -26.77 7.10 4.29
C HIS A 144 -28.17 7.71 4.09
N CYS A 145 -29.23 6.88 4.09
CA CYS A 145 -30.61 7.34 4.00
C CYS A 145 -31.02 8.21 5.19
N LEU A 146 -30.55 7.91 6.41
CA LEU A 146 -30.77 8.77 7.58
C LEU A 146 -30.17 10.16 7.34
N ASN A 147 -28.92 10.22 6.88
CA ASN A 147 -28.24 11.47 6.61
C ASN A 147 -28.99 12.29 5.55
N LEU A 148 -29.35 11.68 4.41
CA LEU A 148 -30.15 12.32 3.37
C LEU A 148 -31.49 12.85 3.88
N LYS A 149 -32.17 12.09 4.76
CA LYS A 149 -33.43 12.53 5.36
C LYS A 149 -33.22 13.76 6.25
N LEU A 150 -32.20 13.76 7.10
CA LEU A 150 -31.89 14.91 7.97
C LEU A 150 -31.53 16.17 7.16
N ILE A 151 -30.80 16.01 6.05
CA ILE A 151 -30.52 17.11 5.10
C ILE A 151 -31.81 17.57 4.42
N ALA A 152 -32.66 16.65 3.97
CA ALA A 152 -33.94 17.01 3.36
C ALA A 152 -34.84 17.76 4.35
N ASP A 153 -34.87 17.34 5.61
CA ASP A 153 -35.63 18.02 6.66
C ASP A 153 -35.02 19.39 6.99
N TRP A 154 -33.69 19.50 7.01
CA TRP A 154 -32.97 20.78 7.13
C TRP A 154 -33.30 21.77 6.00
N LEU A 155 -33.40 21.28 4.76
CA LEU A 155 -33.74 22.10 3.59
C LEU A 155 -35.22 22.51 3.57
N LYS A 156 -36.11 21.66 4.08
CA LYS A 156 -37.56 21.93 4.14
C LYS A 156 -37.91 22.99 5.20
N ASP A 157 -37.24 22.95 6.34
CA ASP A 157 -37.38 23.94 7.42
C ASP A 157 -36.13 24.82 7.48
N PRO A 158 -36.07 25.96 6.77
CA PRO A 158 -34.88 26.79 6.79
C PRO A 158 -34.55 27.20 8.24
N PRO A 159 -33.30 27.02 8.69
CA PRO A 159 -32.87 27.26 10.07
C PRO A 159 -33.11 28.70 10.56
N LEU A 160 -33.43 29.63 9.66
CA LEU A 160 -33.76 31.03 9.95
C LEU A 160 -35.08 31.25 10.70
N LYS A 161 -36.04 30.31 10.72
CA LYS A 161 -37.24 30.47 11.57
C LYS A 161 -37.02 30.08 13.04
N ARG A 162 -35.97 29.30 13.34
CA ARG A 162 -35.68 28.82 14.71
C ARG A 162 -34.46 29.49 15.35
N ILE A 163 -33.46 29.87 14.56
CA ILE A 163 -32.26 30.58 15.05
C ILE A 163 -32.58 32.01 15.53
N LYS A 164 -33.59 32.68 14.94
CA LYS A 164 -33.96 34.05 15.36
C LYS A 164 -34.78 34.18 16.65
N ASN A 165 -35.37 33.09 17.17
CA ASN A 165 -36.37 33.20 18.24
C ASN A 165 -35.96 32.65 19.62
N GLY A 166 -34.71 32.24 19.86
CA GLY A 166 -34.25 32.22 21.26
C GLY A 166 -33.13 31.29 21.72
N ARG A 167 -32.61 30.34 20.93
CA ARG A 167 -31.62 29.34 21.44
C ARG A 167 -30.14 29.65 21.18
N GLN A 168 -29.77 30.26 20.05
CA GLN A 168 -28.37 30.64 19.80
C GLN A 168 -28.00 31.99 20.45
N SER A 169 -28.94 32.94 20.55
CA SER A 169 -28.72 34.24 21.21
C SER A 169 -28.65 34.12 22.75
N SER A 170 -29.34 33.15 23.36
CA SER A 170 -29.30 32.93 24.81
C SER A 170 -28.10 32.10 25.28
N ASN A 171 -27.57 31.23 24.42
CA ASN A 171 -26.46 30.35 24.76
C ASN A 171 -25.09 30.93 24.40
N SER A 172 -25.02 32.05 23.67
CA SER A 172 -23.73 32.66 23.28
C SER A 172 -22.81 32.90 24.47
N ALA A 173 -23.36 33.37 25.61
CA ALA A 173 -22.60 33.56 26.83
C ALA A 173 -22.04 32.25 27.41
N ARG A 174 -22.79 31.14 27.28
CA ARG A 174 -22.37 29.82 27.78
C ARG A 174 -21.29 29.16 26.91
N LEU A 175 -21.18 29.56 25.63
CA LEU A 175 -20.20 28.98 24.72
C LEU A 175 -18.75 29.38 25.06
N VAL A 176 -18.58 30.43 25.87
CA VAL A 176 -17.28 30.98 26.26
C VAL A 176 -17.13 31.07 27.79
N ASP A 177 -18.06 30.47 28.54
CA ASP A 177 -18.10 30.52 30.00
C ASP A 177 -17.20 29.44 30.61
N ASN A 178 -15.98 29.82 31.00
CA ASN A 178 -14.98 28.94 31.61
C ASN A 178 -15.41 28.27 32.93
N SER A 179 -16.58 28.61 33.50
CA SER A 179 -17.16 27.85 34.62
C SER A 179 -17.88 26.57 34.21
N LEU A 180 -18.07 26.34 32.92
CA LEU A 180 -18.74 25.16 32.35
C LEU A 180 -17.73 24.13 31.82
N HIS A 181 -18.20 22.91 31.58
CA HIS A 181 -17.37 21.82 31.06
C HIS A 181 -17.46 21.77 29.53
N HIS A 182 -16.42 22.27 28.87
CA HIS A 182 -16.34 22.36 27.41
C HIS A 182 -15.72 21.12 26.79
N PHE A 183 -16.49 20.48 25.90
CA PHE A 183 -16.05 19.36 25.09
C PHE A 183 -16.02 19.77 23.62
N CYS A 184 -14.98 19.39 22.88
CA CYS A 184 -14.94 19.54 21.43
C CYS A 184 -14.94 18.16 20.75
N LEU A 185 -15.60 18.09 19.60
CA LEU A 185 -15.77 16.89 18.81
C LEU A 185 -15.76 17.26 17.33
N PHE A 186 -14.94 16.58 16.54
CA PHE A 186 -14.83 16.82 15.10
C PHE A 186 -15.23 15.55 14.35
N SER A 187 -16.35 15.60 13.60
CA SER A 187 -16.90 14.41 12.93
C SER A 187 -17.78 14.79 11.76
N ASP A 188 -17.79 13.94 10.73
CA ASP A 188 -18.74 13.96 9.62
C ASP A 188 -19.90 12.96 9.80
N ASN A 189 -19.89 12.20 10.89
CA ASN A 189 -20.85 11.14 11.16
C ASN A 189 -21.82 11.53 12.29
N VAL A 190 -23.06 11.84 11.90
CA VAL A 190 -24.12 12.26 12.82
C VAL A 190 -24.36 11.27 13.96
N LEU A 191 -24.30 9.96 13.68
CA LEU A 191 -24.55 8.95 14.69
C LEU A 191 -23.38 8.80 15.66
N ALA A 192 -22.16 8.78 15.14
CA ALA A 192 -20.95 8.73 15.97
C ALA A 192 -20.94 9.91 16.95
N ALA A 193 -21.12 11.12 16.41
CA ALA A 193 -21.24 12.33 17.22
C ALA A 193 -22.38 12.27 18.24
N SER A 194 -23.55 11.78 17.83
CA SER A 194 -24.68 11.62 18.74
C SER A 194 -24.40 10.61 19.86
N VAL A 195 -23.68 9.53 19.61
CA VAL A 195 -23.33 8.53 20.62
C VAL A 195 -22.37 9.12 21.64
N VAL A 196 -21.35 9.85 21.19
CA VAL A 196 -20.39 10.54 22.07
C VAL A 196 -21.13 11.54 22.97
N VAL A 197 -21.93 12.43 22.39
CA VAL A 197 -22.68 13.44 23.16
C VAL A 197 -23.66 12.77 24.12
N ASN A 198 -24.47 11.82 23.63
CA ASN A 198 -25.49 11.18 24.47
C ASN A 198 -24.89 10.33 25.60
N SER A 199 -23.80 9.62 25.34
CA SER A 199 -23.10 8.83 26.37
C SER A 199 -22.45 9.74 27.42
N THR A 200 -21.88 10.87 27.02
CA THR A 200 -21.31 11.86 27.95
C THR A 200 -22.41 12.49 28.82
N VAL A 201 -23.52 12.91 28.20
CA VAL A 201 -24.68 13.49 28.88
C VAL A 201 -25.32 12.50 29.85
N SER A 202 -25.51 11.24 29.42
CA SER A 202 -26.20 10.23 30.23
C SER A 202 -25.40 9.78 31.45
N ASN A 203 -24.08 9.90 31.41
CA ASN A 203 -23.19 9.50 32.50
C ASN A 203 -22.68 10.68 33.34
N SER A 204 -23.15 11.91 33.08
CA SER A 204 -22.76 13.09 33.84
C SER A 204 -23.68 13.33 35.03
N ASN A 205 -23.10 13.80 36.13
CA ASN A 205 -23.85 14.20 37.33
C ASN A 205 -24.59 15.54 37.13
N SER A 206 -24.06 16.42 36.27
CA SER A 206 -24.65 17.74 35.97
C SER A 206 -24.70 18.00 34.46
N PRO A 207 -25.64 17.38 33.72
CA PRO A 207 -25.70 17.50 32.26
C PRO A 207 -25.87 18.93 31.72
N LYS A 208 -26.46 19.83 32.53
CA LYS A 208 -26.67 21.24 32.15
C LYS A 208 -25.36 22.02 32.07
N ASP A 209 -24.34 21.59 32.79
CA ASP A 209 -23.04 22.26 32.85
C ASP A 209 -22.14 21.86 31.68
N LEU A 210 -22.59 20.92 30.85
CA LEU A 210 -21.85 20.44 29.68
C LEU A 210 -22.12 21.34 28.47
N VAL A 211 -21.04 21.70 27.78
CA VAL A 211 -21.06 22.44 26.51
C VAL A 211 -20.33 21.60 25.47
N PHE A 212 -21.01 21.27 24.37
CA PHE A 212 -20.42 20.53 23.25
C PHE A 212 -20.24 21.45 22.07
N HIS A 213 -19.01 21.50 21.56
CA HIS A 213 -18.67 22.19 20.33
C HIS A 213 -18.34 21.17 19.24
N ILE A 214 -19.28 21.03 18.31
CA ILE A 214 -19.21 20.05 17.24
C ILE A 214 -18.79 20.76 15.96
N VAL A 215 -17.66 20.36 15.37
CA VAL A 215 -17.25 20.84 14.04
C VAL A 215 -17.44 19.73 13.03
N THR A 216 -18.08 20.07 11.93
CA THR A 216 -18.39 19.15 10.83
C THR A 216 -18.04 19.80 9.48
N ASP A 217 -17.91 18.97 8.45
CA ASP A 217 -17.77 19.45 7.08
C ASP A 217 -19.08 20.10 6.57
N SER A 218 -19.01 20.72 5.39
CA SER A 218 -20.17 21.39 4.81
C SER A 218 -21.24 20.45 4.27
N ILE A 219 -20.91 19.19 3.98
CA ILE A 219 -21.85 18.23 3.43
C ILE A 219 -22.79 17.75 4.54
N ASN A 220 -22.23 17.48 5.72
CA ASN A 220 -22.95 16.94 6.86
C ASN A 220 -23.48 18.03 7.81
N TYR A 221 -23.09 19.30 7.62
CA TYR A 221 -23.55 20.42 8.44
C TYR A 221 -25.07 20.50 8.61
N GLY A 222 -25.83 20.38 7.52
CA GLY A 222 -27.30 20.42 7.58
C GLY A 222 -27.88 19.26 8.40
N ALA A 223 -27.31 18.07 8.27
CA ALA A 223 -27.77 16.89 8.99
C ALA A 223 -27.46 16.97 10.49
N MET A 224 -26.22 17.35 10.83
CA MET A 224 -25.79 17.59 12.21
C MET A 224 -26.69 18.64 12.87
N LEU A 225 -26.91 19.76 12.18
CA LEU A 225 -27.74 20.82 12.70
C LEU A 225 -29.17 20.34 12.92
N SER A 226 -29.78 19.60 11.98
CA SER A 226 -31.12 19.00 12.16
C SER A 226 -31.19 18.05 13.35
N TRP A 227 -30.22 17.14 13.47
CA TRP A 227 -30.19 16.13 14.52
C TRP A 227 -30.09 16.74 15.91
N PHE A 228 -29.08 17.57 16.16
CA PHE A 228 -28.85 18.16 17.47
C PHE A 228 -29.91 19.18 17.86
N ASN A 229 -30.60 19.77 16.88
CA ASN A 229 -31.75 20.64 17.11
C ASN A 229 -33.06 19.90 17.36
N GLY A 230 -33.22 18.69 16.82
CA GLY A 230 -34.41 17.86 16.97
C GLY A 230 -34.43 17.06 18.27
N ASN A 231 -33.26 16.79 18.85
CA ASN A 231 -33.11 15.98 20.05
C ASN A 231 -32.87 16.84 21.31
N ASN A 232 -33.21 16.28 22.47
CA ASN A 232 -32.96 16.89 23.77
C ASN A 232 -31.84 16.14 24.49
N PHE A 233 -30.85 16.88 25.01
CA PHE A 233 -29.67 16.34 25.67
C PHE A 233 -29.61 16.79 27.15
N SER A 234 -30.72 16.58 27.87
CA SER A 234 -30.83 16.89 29.31
C SER A 234 -30.46 18.34 29.69
N GLY A 235 -30.64 19.28 28.76
CA GLY A 235 -30.33 20.70 28.96
C GLY A 235 -28.87 21.09 28.72
N SER A 236 -28.02 20.19 28.20
CA SER A 236 -26.66 20.54 27.76
C SER A 236 -26.69 21.56 26.63
N THR A 237 -25.63 22.36 26.53
CA THR A 237 -25.45 23.32 25.44
C THR A 237 -24.73 22.65 24.28
N ILE A 238 -25.23 22.81 23.05
CA ILE A 238 -24.64 22.20 21.86
C ILE A 238 -24.51 23.25 20.77
N GLU A 239 -23.30 23.42 20.28
CA GLU A 239 -22.94 24.24 19.13
C GLU A 239 -22.51 23.32 17.99
N VAL A 240 -23.06 23.58 16.79
CA VAL A 240 -22.63 22.91 15.56
C VAL A 240 -22.06 23.98 14.64
N ARG A 241 -20.77 23.89 14.32
CA ARG A 241 -20.06 24.79 13.41
C ARG A 241 -19.62 24.08 12.14
N ASN A 242 -19.61 24.83 11.04
CA ASN A 242 -19.09 24.34 9.78
C ASN A 242 -17.59 24.64 9.71
N VAL A 243 -16.77 23.69 9.26
CA VAL A 243 -15.33 23.92 9.07
C VAL A 243 -15.02 25.12 8.16
N ARG A 244 -15.91 25.46 7.21
CA ARG A 244 -15.76 26.64 6.34
C ARG A 244 -15.87 27.97 7.07
N GLU A 245 -16.45 28.00 8.26
CA GLU A 245 -16.52 29.20 9.11
C GLU A 245 -15.17 29.50 9.78
N LEU A 246 -14.26 28.52 9.82
CA LEU A 246 -12.89 28.69 10.31
C LEU A 246 -12.02 29.29 9.21
N SER A 247 -12.09 30.61 9.05
CA SER A 247 -11.45 31.36 7.95
C SER A 247 -9.91 31.20 7.86
N TRP A 248 -9.27 30.79 8.95
CA TRP A 248 -7.82 30.52 9.00
C TRP A 248 -7.44 29.10 8.55
N VAL A 249 -8.39 28.15 8.50
CA VAL A 249 -8.16 26.80 7.99
C VAL A 249 -8.10 26.85 6.47
N ASN A 250 -6.93 27.19 5.93
CA ASN A 250 -6.66 27.22 4.48
C ASN A 250 -5.51 26.29 4.10
N ALA A 251 -5.22 26.21 2.79
CA ALA A 251 -4.17 25.38 2.19
C ALA A 251 -2.77 25.51 2.85
N SER A 252 -2.51 26.60 3.56
CA SER A 252 -1.23 26.87 4.23
C SER A 252 -1.09 26.18 5.59
N PHE A 253 -2.17 25.67 6.19
CA PHE A 253 -2.20 25.14 7.56
C PHE A 253 -2.31 23.62 7.65
N SER A 254 -2.38 22.90 6.53
CA SER A 254 -2.38 21.44 6.55
C SER A 254 -1.47 20.88 5.47
N PRO A 255 -0.54 19.97 5.80
CA PRO A 255 0.24 19.24 4.79
C PRO A 255 -0.64 18.41 3.84
N VAL A 256 -1.92 18.26 4.15
CA VAL A 256 -2.94 17.58 3.33
C VAL A 256 -3.56 18.49 2.25
N VAL A 257 -3.53 19.82 2.43
CA VAL A 257 -4.21 20.79 1.54
C VAL A 257 -3.21 21.59 0.69
N GLY A 258 -2.04 21.02 0.42
CA GLY A 258 -1.02 21.65 -0.42
C GLY A 258 -1.51 21.92 -1.86
N PRO A 259 -1.06 23.02 -2.50
CA PRO A 259 -1.40 23.32 -3.88
C PRO A 259 -0.59 22.45 -4.85
N GLY A 260 -1.27 21.51 -5.53
CA GLY A 260 -0.89 21.03 -6.86
C GLY A 260 0.22 19.96 -6.97
N ASP A 261 0.05 19.16 -8.03
CA ASP A 261 1.00 18.23 -8.64
C ASP A 261 1.31 16.91 -7.91
N VAL A 262 0.36 15.98 -8.05
CA VAL A 262 0.68 14.55 -8.15
C VAL A 262 1.53 14.35 -9.41
N LYS A 263 2.84 14.52 -9.28
CA LYS A 263 3.80 13.89 -10.20
C LYS A 263 3.64 12.38 -10.09
N ASP A 264 3.67 11.71 -11.23
CA ASP A 264 3.60 10.26 -11.47
C ASP A 264 4.58 9.43 -10.62
N GLU A 265 4.37 9.38 -9.32
CA GLU A 265 4.98 8.41 -8.43
C GLU A 265 3.83 7.73 -7.69
N LEU A 266 3.73 6.41 -7.90
CA LEU A 266 2.99 5.40 -7.15
C LEU A 266 2.15 5.99 -5.99
N PRO A 267 0.81 5.86 -5.98
CA PRO A 267 -0.02 6.52 -4.97
C PRO A 267 0.52 6.16 -3.60
N LYS A 268 1.21 7.12 -2.96
CA LYS A 268 1.65 6.98 -1.58
C LYS A 268 0.36 6.79 -0.81
N LEU A 269 0.16 5.56 -0.38
CA LEU A 269 -0.99 5.07 0.35
C LEU A 269 -1.00 5.76 1.71
N GLN A 270 -1.39 7.04 1.72
CA GLN A 270 -1.70 7.77 2.93
C GLN A 270 -3.09 7.33 3.39
N ASP A 271 -3.20 7.10 4.70
CA ASP A 271 -4.42 6.65 5.34
C ASP A 271 -5.53 7.72 5.14
N PRO A 272 -6.74 7.38 4.66
CA PRO A 272 -7.85 8.33 4.52
C PRO A 272 -8.18 9.10 5.79
N LYS A 273 -8.06 8.47 6.97
CA LYS A 273 -8.22 9.17 8.26
C LYS A 273 -7.16 10.25 8.46
N ASP A 274 -5.98 10.11 7.87
CA ASP A 274 -4.93 11.13 7.81
C ASP A 274 -5.12 12.13 6.66
N THR A 275 -6.26 12.11 5.96
CA THR A 275 -6.61 13.12 4.94
C THR A 275 -7.92 13.86 5.22
N SER A 276 -8.71 13.43 6.22
CA SER A 276 -9.86 14.21 6.67
C SER A 276 -9.39 15.46 7.38
N LEU A 277 -9.77 16.63 6.84
CA LEU A 277 -9.50 17.92 7.45
C LEU A 277 -9.98 17.96 8.92
N LEU A 278 -11.11 17.30 9.22
CA LEU A 278 -11.67 17.24 10.57
C LEU A 278 -10.72 16.57 11.58
N ASN A 279 -10.03 15.50 11.17
CA ASN A 279 -9.07 14.82 12.03
C ASN A 279 -7.83 15.67 12.30
N HIS A 280 -7.51 16.63 11.42
CA HIS A 280 -6.41 17.57 11.62
C HIS A 280 -6.77 18.73 12.55
N LEU A 281 -8.07 19.06 12.67
CA LEU A 281 -8.52 20.15 13.52
C LEU A 281 -8.18 19.95 15.00
N ARG A 282 -7.98 18.70 15.46
CA ARG A 282 -7.60 18.39 16.86
C ARG A 282 -6.32 19.09 17.30
N PHE A 283 -5.38 19.29 16.37
CA PHE A 283 -4.12 19.98 16.64
C PHE A 283 -4.30 21.49 16.78
N TYR A 284 -5.42 22.02 16.28
CA TYR A 284 -5.73 23.44 16.30
C TYR A 284 -6.85 23.79 17.29
N THR A 285 -7.09 22.93 18.28
CA THR A 285 -8.16 23.14 19.26
C THR A 285 -8.03 24.49 19.97
N ALA A 286 -6.80 24.91 20.29
CA ALA A 286 -6.54 26.19 20.94
C ALA A 286 -6.89 27.39 20.04
N GLU A 287 -6.61 27.29 18.73
CA GLU A 287 -6.92 28.30 17.73
C GLU A 287 -8.42 28.34 17.40
N ILE A 288 -9.11 27.20 17.49
CA ILE A 288 -10.57 27.12 17.32
C ILE A 288 -11.31 27.73 18.52
N TYR A 289 -10.75 27.61 19.74
CA TYR A 289 -11.36 28.04 21.00
C TYR A 289 -10.40 28.89 21.87
N PRO A 290 -9.92 30.05 21.40
CA PRO A 290 -8.92 30.83 22.12
C PRO A 290 -9.42 31.48 23.42
N GLU A 291 -10.74 31.55 23.61
CA GLU A 291 -11.38 32.15 24.80
C GLU A 291 -11.57 31.15 25.95
N LEU A 292 -11.35 29.85 25.69
CA LEU A 292 -11.54 28.78 26.67
C LEU A 292 -10.21 28.39 27.33
N GLU A 293 -10.20 28.34 28.65
CA GLU A 293 -9.04 27.94 29.46
C GLU A 293 -8.78 26.44 29.38
N LYS A 294 -9.84 25.62 29.26
CA LYS A 294 -9.74 24.17 29.20
C LYS A 294 -10.85 23.58 28.33
N VAL A 295 -10.46 22.70 27.41
CA VAL A 295 -11.36 21.96 26.53
C VAL A 295 -10.95 20.50 26.52
N VAL A 296 -11.91 19.59 26.61
CA VAL A 296 -11.68 18.15 26.46
C VAL A 296 -12.08 17.74 25.05
N PHE A 297 -11.11 17.27 24.26
CA PHE A 297 -11.39 16.66 22.96
C PHE A 297 -11.92 15.24 23.15
N LEU A 298 -13.04 14.93 22.48
CA LEU A 298 -13.59 13.58 22.37
C LEU A 298 -13.56 13.17 20.90
N ASP A 299 -12.93 12.03 20.61
CA ASP A 299 -12.97 11.44 19.27
C ASP A 299 -14.36 10.86 18.97
N ASP A 300 -14.69 10.63 17.70
CA ASP A 300 -16.04 10.18 17.31
C ASP A 300 -16.27 8.68 17.49
N ASP A 301 -15.21 7.92 17.78
CA ASP A 301 -15.24 6.48 18.05
C ASP A 301 -15.22 6.11 19.54
N VAL A 302 -15.51 7.06 20.43
CA VAL A 302 -15.56 6.83 21.89
C VAL A 302 -16.99 6.69 22.44
N VAL A 303 -17.11 5.99 23.56
CA VAL A 303 -18.34 5.94 24.37
C VAL A 303 -17.98 6.23 25.81
N VAL A 304 -18.54 7.31 26.35
CA VAL A 304 -18.28 7.73 27.73
C VAL A 304 -19.15 6.91 28.68
N GLN A 305 -18.52 6.30 29.68
CA GLN A 305 -19.21 5.43 30.68
C GLN A 305 -19.18 5.99 32.10
N LYS A 306 -18.53 7.13 32.32
CA LYS A 306 -18.40 7.79 33.63
C LYS A 306 -18.39 9.30 33.46
N ASP A 307 -18.71 10.01 34.53
CA ASP A 307 -18.66 11.47 34.57
C ASP A 307 -17.22 11.97 34.33
N LEU A 308 -17.06 12.82 33.32
CA LEU A 308 -15.77 13.38 32.93
C LEU A 308 -15.46 14.73 33.59
N SER A 309 -16.37 15.25 34.42
CA SER A 309 -16.23 16.54 35.10
C SER A 309 -14.91 16.68 35.87
N LEU A 310 -14.39 15.58 36.42
CA LEU A 310 -13.11 15.57 37.14
C LEU A 310 -11.91 16.01 36.27
N LEU A 311 -11.95 15.79 34.95
CA LEU A 311 -10.88 16.23 34.04
C LEU A 311 -10.70 17.75 34.08
N PHE A 312 -11.78 18.50 34.32
CA PHE A 312 -11.73 19.97 34.38
C PHE A 312 -11.10 20.48 35.67
N SER A 313 -11.10 19.68 36.74
CA SER A 313 -10.44 20.00 38.01
C SER A 313 -8.95 19.63 38.08
N LEU A 314 -8.42 18.91 37.08
CA LEU A 314 -7.01 18.51 37.06
C LEU A 314 -6.09 19.72 36.82
N ASP A 315 -5.07 19.87 37.66
CA ASP A 315 -3.97 20.80 37.41
C ASP A 315 -2.99 20.15 36.41
N LEU A 316 -2.79 20.80 35.27
CA LEU A 316 -1.87 20.32 34.22
C LEU A 316 -0.43 20.80 34.45
N HIS A 317 -0.19 21.66 35.46
CA HIS A 317 1.13 22.20 35.80
C HIS A 317 1.86 22.87 34.61
N GLY A 318 1.11 23.52 33.73
CA GLY A 318 1.63 24.18 32.53
C GLY A 318 1.93 23.23 31.36
N ASN A 319 1.47 21.97 31.42
CA ASN A 319 1.41 21.07 30.26
C ASN A 319 0.12 21.25 29.45
#